data_AF-A0A1C6AD99-F1
#
_entry.id   AF-A0A1C6AD99-F1
#
_cell.length_a   1.000
_cell.length_b   1.000
_cell.length_c   1.000
_cell.angle_alpha   90.00
_cell.angle_beta   90.00
_cell.angle_gamma   90.00
#
_symmetry.space_group_name_H-M   'P 1'
#
loop_
_entity.id
_entity.type
_entity.pdbx_description
1 polymer ?
#
loop_
_entity_poly.entity_id
_entity_poly.type
_entity_poly.pdbx_seq_one_letter_code
_entity_poly.pdbx_strand_id
1 'polypeptide(L)'
;MEMEKNAVQTCGDETEDSREFKRAKYIVRVRRDKKLLKTFVKFSNRIRHPRVTVYLVTVGAMLVALPIANKDIALPGVIISYAVGALMLLFALFRHNISVSMMADNPATKLDVELTYLLGSTGIQVEEGGKIENFGNYKKIYRVWEDEKFFYLGMNEDDLLVFPKENFETGDPGTFRDFILDKSRVDFRWVPTRPDNIIKNRIAQMRWNMAKEDEEETEKKEKKEKKKKKGI
;
A
#
# COMPACT_ATOMS: atom_id res chain seq x y z
N MET A 1 38.54 16.62 55.58
CA MET A 1 39.12 15.87 54.45
C MET A 1 38.17 14.71 54.21
N GLU A 2 37.18 14.91 53.35
CA GLU A 2 37.22 14.43 51.95
C GLU A 2 37.36 12.91 51.94
N MET A 3 36.27 12.16 51.76
CA MET A 3 35.72 11.68 50.48
C MET A 3 34.62 10.67 50.89
N GLU A 4 33.48 10.44 50.25
CA GLU A 4 33.08 10.67 48.87
C GLU A 4 31.54 10.75 48.82
N LYS A 5 31.07 11.72 48.04
CA LYS A 5 29.73 11.76 47.45
C LYS A 5 29.76 10.81 46.26
N ASN A 6 28.79 9.91 46.12
CA ASN A 6 28.26 9.46 44.82
C ASN A 6 27.07 8.50 45.01
N ALA A 7 25.96 9.04 45.50
CA ALA A 7 24.65 8.50 45.14
C ALA A 7 24.25 9.19 43.83
N VAL A 8 24.79 8.68 42.71
CA VAL A 8 24.34 9.09 41.38
C VAL A 8 22.92 8.59 41.21
N GLN A 9 22.05 9.59 41.13
CA GLN A 9 20.66 9.53 40.77
C GLN A 9 20.47 8.88 39.40
N THR A 10 20.17 7.58 39.37
CA THR A 10 19.61 6.87 38.21
C THR A 10 18.13 6.60 38.47
N CYS A 11 17.33 7.66 38.43
CA CYS A 11 15.87 7.59 38.32
C CYS A 11 15.50 8.53 37.19
N GLY A 12 15.50 8.02 35.96
CA GLY A 12 15.29 8.87 34.78
C GLY A 12 15.04 8.15 33.47
N ASP A 13 14.67 6.86 33.46
CA ASP A 13 14.39 6.16 32.20
C ASP A 13 13.09 5.32 32.21
N GLU A 14 12.63 4.85 33.36
CA GLU A 14 11.40 4.02 33.44
C GLU A 14 10.06 4.79 33.41
N THR A 15 10.02 6.05 32.97
CA THR A 15 8.76 6.83 33.09
C THR A 15 8.29 7.53 31.84
N GLU A 16 9.09 7.82 30.82
CA GLU A 16 8.60 8.56 29.66
C GLU A 16 7.89 7.64 28.66
N ASP A 17 8.50 6.48 28.38
CA ASP A 17 7.99 5.45 27.47
C ASP A 17 6.69 4.81 28.00
N SER A 18 6.64 4.50 29.29
CA SER A 18 5.43 3.97 29.96
C SER A 18 4.29 4.99 30.08
N ARG A 19 4.60 6.30 30.01
CA ARG A 19 3.60 7.39 30.00
C ARG A 19 3.04 7.65 28.61
N GLU A 20 3.79 7.42 27.54
CA GLU A 20 3.26 7.44 26.16
C GLU A 20 2.39 6.22 25.84
N PHE A 21 2.71 5.03 26.39
CA PHE A 21 1.83 3.85 26.33
C PHE A 21 0.40 4.16 26.80
N LYS A 22 0.24 4.94 27.88
CA LYS A 22 -1.08 5.37 28.40
C LYS A 22 -1.77 6.47 27.59
N ARG A 23 -1.09 7.09 26.61
CA ARG A 23 -1.63 8.15 25.73
C ARG A 23 -1.87 7.69 24.30
N ALA A 24 -1.61 6.42 23.99
CA ALA A 24 -1.93 5.84 22.69
C ALA A 24 -3.46 5.89 22.47
N LYS A 25 -3.90 6.62 21.45
CA LYS A 25 -5.33 6.74 21.12
C LYS A 25 -5.82 5.48 20.40
N TYR A 26 -4.95 4.83 19.64
CA TYR A 26 -5.22 3.55 19.01
C TYR A 26 -4.11 2.56 19.34
N ILE A 27 -4.51 1.31 19.61
CA ILE A 27 -3.61 0.18 19.85
C ILE A 27 -4.00 -0.92 18.87
N VAL A 28 -3.05 -1.36 18.05
CA VAL A 28 -3.29 -2.37 17.02
C VAL A 28 -2.31 -3.51 17.18
N ARG A 29 -2.82 -4.73 17.42
CA ARG A 29 -1.98 -5.94 17.45
C ARG A 29 -1.84 -6.55 16.08
N VAL A 30 -0.60 -6.72 15.66
CA VAL A 30 -0.26 -7.30 14.36
C VAL A 30 0.63 -8.51 14.58
N ARG A 31 0.12 -9.69 14.27
CA ARG A 31 0.94 -10.89 14.17
C ARG A 31 1.46 -10.99 12.74
N ARG A 32 2.78 -11.05 12.54
CA ARG A 32 3.40 -11.31 11.22
C ARG A 32 3.24 -12.77 10.84
N ASP A 33 2.03 -13.15 10.45
CA ASP A 33 1.73 -14.48 9.93
C ASP A 33 1.92 -14.54 8.40
N LYS A 34 1.98 -15.75 7.84
CA LYS A 34 2.09 -15.95 6.37
C LYS A 34 0.95 -15.26 5.60
N LYS A 35 -0.24 -15.10 6.20
CA LYS A 35 -1.39 -14.45 5.55
C LYS A 35 -1.21 -12.93 5.46
N LEU A 36 -0.74 -12.29 6.53
CA LEU A 36 -0.44 -10.86 6.54
C LEU A 36 0.72 -10.54 5.61
N LEU A 37 1.76 -11.38 5.59
CA LEU A 37 2.87 -11.25 4.63
C LEU A 37 2.35 -11.36 3.18
N LYS A 38 1.55 -12.38 2.87
CA LYS A 38 0.94 -12.53 1.54
C LYS A 38 0.09 -11.32 1.16
N THR A 39 -0.64 -10.76 2.10
CA THR A 39 -1.48 -9.56 1.92
C THR A 39 -0.62 -8.33 1.64
N PHE A 40 0.46 -8.13 2.41
CA PHE A 40 1.46 -7.10 2.18
C PHE A 40 2.07 -7.20 0.78
N VAL A 41 2.57 -8.39 0.38
CA VAL A 41 3.19 -8.59 -0.94
C VAL A 41 2.19 -8.32 -2.07
N LYS A 42 0.97 -8.85 -1.93
CA LYS A 42 -0.10 -8.65 -2.93
C LYS A 42 -0.42 -7.17 -3.09
N PHE A 43 -0.49 -6.44 -2.00
CA PHE A 43 -0.79 -5.01 -1.99
C PHE A 43 0.36 -4.15 -2.53
N SER A 44 1.59 -4.41 -2.05
CA SER A 44 2.80 -3.70 -2.49
C SER A 44 3.04 -3.87 -3.99
N ASN A 45 2.96 -5.10 -4.51
CA ASN A 45 3.13 -5.36 -5.95
C ASN A 45 2.00 -4.70 -6.78
N ARG A 46 0.77 -4.65 -6.25
CA ARG A 46 -0.37 -3.96 -6.89
C ARG A 46 -0.16 -2.44 -7.02
N ILE A 47 0.55 -1.82 -6.07
CA ILE A 47 0.79 -0.37 -6.06
C ILE A 47 2.09 0.03 -6.75
N ARG A 48 3.18 -0.69 -6.52
CA ARG A 48 4.49 -0.37 -7.12
C ARG A 48 4.56 -0.77 -8.59
N HIS A 49 3.89 -1.86 -8.98
CA HIS A 49 3.97 -2.40 -10.34
C HIS A 49 2.60 -2.71 -10.98
N PRO A 50 1.64 -1.76 -11.00
CA PRO A 50 0.27 -2.02 -11.45
C PRO A 50 0.17 -2.44 -12.92
N ARG A 51 1.12 -2.00 -13.77
CA ARG A 51 1.08 -2.21 -15.22
C ARG A 51 1.99 -3.34 -15.72
N VAL A 52 2.93 -3.83 -14.90
CA VAL A 52 3.93 -4.79 -15.37
C VAL A 52 3.28 -6.13 -15.74
N THR A 53 2.31 -6.59 -14.95
CA THR A 53 1.54 -7.81 -15.29
C THR A 53 0.73 -7.61 -16.57
N VAL A 54 0.09 -6.44 -16.75
CA VAL A 54 -0.68 -6.15 -17.97
C VAL A 54 0.24 -6.15 -19.18
N TYR A 55 1.40 -5.47 -19.11
CA TYR A 55 2.37 -5.47 -20.21
C TYR A 55 2.89 -6.87 -20.54
N LEU A 56 3.24 -7.69 -19.54
CA LEU A 56 3.67 -9.06 -19.78
C LEU A 56 2.58 -9.90 -20.46
N VAL A 57 1.32 -9.76 -20.03
CA VAL A 57 0.19 -10.47 -20.64
C VAL A 57 -0.04 -9.98 -22.07
N THR A 58 -0.04 -8.68 -22.30
CA THR A 58 -0.26 -8.10 -23.63
C THR A 58 0.84 -8.50 -24.61
N VAL A 59 2.11 -8.37 -24.21
CA VAL A 59 3.25 -8.74 -25.05
C VAL A 59 3.30 -10.25 -25.26
N GLY A 60 3.07 -11.05 -24.22
CA GLY A 60 3.01 -12.51 -24.32
C GLY A 60 1.89 -12.99 -25.25
N ALA A 61 0.69 -12.43 -25.13
CA ALA A 61 -0.44 -12.75 -26.01
C ALA A 61 -0.18 -12.32 -27.46
N MET A 62 0.46 -11.15 -27.67
CA MET A 62 0.83 -10.67 -29.00
C MET A 62 1.83 -11.62 -29.66
N LEU A 63 2.85 -12.09 -28.93
CA LEU A 63 3.82 -13.07 -29.40
C LEU A 63 3.19 -14.41 -29.80
N VAL A 64 2.22 -14.90 -29.02
CA VAL A 64 1.47 -16.11 -29.35
C VAL A 64 0.54 -15.90 -30.55
N ALA A 65 -0.02 -14.71 -30.74
CA ALA A 65 -0.93 -14.41 -31.84
C ALA A 65 -0.22 -14.15 -33.19
N LEU A 66 1.05 -13.73 -33.17
CA LEU A 66 1.83 -13.39 -34.37
C LEU A 66 1.88 -14.54 -35.43
N PRO A 67 2.17 -15.80 -35.06
CA PRO A 67 2.14 -16.92 -36.01
C PRO A 67 0.75 -17.30 -36.52
N ILE A 68 -0.29 -16.98 -35.75
CA ILE A 68 -1.68 -17.28 -36.11
C ILE A 68 -2.17 -16.29 -37.18
N ALA A 69 -1.76 -15.03 -37.06
CA ALA A 69 -2.09 -13.97 -38.00
C ALA A 69 -1.22 -14.02 -39.27
N ASN A 70 0.05 -14.41 -39.16
CA ASN A 70 1.00 -14.43 -40.27
C ASN A 70 1.51 -15.87 -40.50
N LYS A 71 0.96 -16.54 -41.52
CA LYS A 71 1.33 -17.92 -41.88
C LYS A 71 2.67 -18.02 -42.62
N ASP A 72 3.23 -16.89 -43.06
CA ASP A 72 4.51 -16.82 -43.80
C ASP A 72 5.74 -16.86 -42.89
N ILE A 73 5.56 -17.01 -41.57
CA ILE A 73 6.66 -17.09 -40.61
C ILE A 73 7.31 -18.47 -40.71
N ALA A 74 8.64 -18.49 -40.84
CA ALA A 74 9.42 -19.73 -40.84
C ALA A 74 9.19 -20.53 -39.53
N LEU A 75 9.09 -21.86 -39.65
CA LEU A 75 8.93 -22.81 -38.54
C LEU A 75 9.76 -22.50 -37.28
N PRO A 76 11.08 -22.20 -37.35
CA PRO A 76 11.85 -21.84 -36.17
C PRO A 76 11.37 -20.54 -35.50
N GLY A 77 10.92 -19.54 -36.27
CA GLY A 77 10.34 -18.31 -35.74
C GLY A 77 9.01 -18.54 -35.02
N VAL A 78 8.18 -19.46 -35.54
CA VAL A 78 6.93 -19.88 -34.89
C VAL A 78 7.21 -20.51 -33.53
N ILE A 79 8.17 -21.44 -33.46
CA ILE A 79 8.53 -22.12 -32.20
C ILE A 79 9.04 -21.12 -31.16
N ILE A 80 9.92 -20.19 -31.55
CA ILE A 80 10.47 -19.17 -30.64
C ILE A 80 9.35 -18.25 -30.14
N SER A 81 8.44 -17.81 -31.01
CA SER A 81 7.35 -16.92 -30.62
C SER A 81 6.40 -17.57 -29.60
N TYR A 82 6.05 -18.84 -29.79
CA TYR A 82 5.24 -19.59 -28.83
C TYR A 82 5.99 -19.85 -27.53
N ALA A 83 7.27 -20.24 -27.59
CA ALA A 83 8.07 -20.51 -26.41
C ALA A 83 8.24 -19.25 -25.54
N VAL A 84 8.62 -18.12 -26.14
CA VAL A 84 8.80 -16.84 -25.43
C VAL A 84 7.46 -16.28 -24.97
N GLY A 85 6.43 -16.31 -25.82
CA GLY A 85 5.09 -15.83 -25.46
C GLY A 85 4.46 -16.62 -24.31
N ALA A 86 4.54 -17.96 -24.35
CA ALA A 86 4.07 -18.82 -23.27
C ALA A 86 4.88 -18.60 -21.99
N LEU A 87 6.21 -18.47 -22.08
CA LEU A 87 7.06 -18.18 -20.93
C LEU A 87 6.67 -16.85 -20.26
N MET A 88 6.40 -15.79 -21.04
CA MET A 88 5.94 -14.50 -20.50
C MET A 88 4.57 -14.62 -19.82
N LEU A 89 3.63 -15.37 -20.40
CA LEU A 89 2.34 -15.61 -19.77
C LEU A 89 2.49 -16.38 -18.45
N LEU A 90 3.36 -17.40 -18.41
CA LEU A 90 3.68 -18.11 -17.18
C LEU A 90 4.31 -17.17 -16.15
N PHE A 91 5.28 -16.34 -16.52
CA PHE A 91 5.84 -15.34 -15.62
C PHE A 91 4.78 -14.36 -15.10
N ALA A 92 3.82 -13.93 -15.93
CA ALA A 92 2.73 -13.06 -15.49
C ALA A 92 1.86 -13.73 -14.42
N LEU A 93 1.57 -15.03 -14.58
CA LEU A 93 0.77 -15.81 -13.64
C LEU A 93 1.52 -16.12 -12.34
N PHE A 94 2.79 -16.53 -12.44
CA PHE A 94 3.61 -16.95 -11.30
C PHE A 94 4.30 -15.79 -10.56
N ARG A 95 4.33 -14.57 -11.11
CA ARG A 95 4.93 -13.38 -10.48
C ARG A 95 4.50 -13.20 -9.03
N HIS A 96 3.22 -13.43 -8.72
CA HIS A 96 2.71 -13.29 -7.36
C HIS A 96 3.32 -14.32 -6.41
N ASN A 97 3.47 -15.57 -6.85
CA ASN A 97 4.02 -16.65 -6.03
C ASN A 97 5.53 -16.49 -5.83
N ILE A 98 6.27 -16.04 -6.86
CA ILE A 98 7.72 -15.80 -6.78
C ILE A 98 8.01 -14.68 -5.77
N SER A 99 7.26 -13.58 -5.82
CA SER A 99 7.45 -12.45 -4.89
C SER A 99 7.11 -12.81 -3.44
N VAL A 100 6.15 -13.71 -3.22
CA VAL A 100 5.80 -14.21 -1.88
C VAL A 100 6.86 -15.19 -1.37
N SER A 101 7.39 -16.07 -2.22
CA SER A 101 8.45 -17.03 -1.86
C SER A 101 9.75 -16.30 -1.49
N MET A 102 10.20 -15.34 -2.31
CA MET A 102 11.43 -14.58 -2.04
C MET A 102 11.36 -13.75 -0.75
N MET A 103 10.17 -13.28 -0.34
CA MET A 103 10.01 -12.60 0.95
C MET A 103 9.85 -13.58 2.12
N ALA A 104 9.21 -14.74 1.91
CA ALA A 104 9.13 -15.77 2.94
C ALA A 104 10.49 -16.38 3.30
N ASP A 105 11.42 -16.41 2.34
CA ASP A 105 12.79 -16.90 2.52
C ASP A 105 13.77 -15.82 3.01
N ASN A 106 13.33 -14.56 3.20
CA ASN A 106 14.18 -13.48 3.71
C ASN A 106 14.27 -13.52 5.25
N PRO A 107 15.47 -13.69 5.85
CA PRO A 107 15.64 -13.77 7.31
C PRO A 107 15.30 -12.46 8.06
N ALA A 108 15.14 -11.32 7.36
CA ALA A 108 14.68 -10.06 7.94
C ALA A 108 13.19 -10.08 8.34
N THR A 109 12.40 -10.99 7.77
CA THR A 109 10.99 -11.19 8.06
C THR A 109 10.80 -12.40 8.96
N LYS A 110 11.18 -12.28 10.23
CA LYS A 110 10.85 -13.30 11.25
C LYS A 110 9.34 -13.49 11.27
N LEU A 111 8.90 -14.68 10.86
CA LEU A 111 7.52 -15.14 10.94
C LEU A 111 7.16 -15.40 12.42
N ASP A 112 5.87 -15.21 12.77
CA ASP A 112 5.32 -15.37 14.12
C ASP A 112 5.79 -14.35 15.18
N VAL A 113 6.30 -13.20 14.75
CA VAL A 113 6.50 -12.06 15.66
C VAL A 113 5.18 -11.34 15.87
N GLU A 114 4.82 -11.11 17.13
CA GLU A 114 3.72 -10.23 17.54
C GLU A 114 4.25 -8.83 17.79
N LEU A 115 3.62 -7.85 17.12
CA LEU A 115 3.94 -6.44 17.22
C LEU A 115 2.70 -5.70 17.68
N THR A 116 2.84 -4.89 18.72
CA THR A 116 1.78 -4.00 19.15
C THR A 116 2.12 -2.59 18.69
N TYR A 117 1.34 -2.07 17.75
CA TYR A 117 1.50 -0.70 17.27
C TYR A 117 0.70 0.25 18.15
N LEU A 118 1.39 1.23 18.71
CA LEU A 118 0.86 2.25 19.59
C LEU A 118 0.81 3.57 18.82
N LEU A 119 -0.41 4.04 18.52
CA LEU A 119 -0.62 5.26 17.75
C LEU A 119 -1.05 6.38 18.69
N GLY A 120 -0.07 7.17 19.10
CA GLY A 120 -0.22 8.31 20.00
C GLY A 120 -0.48 9.63 19.25
N SER A 121 -0.52 10.73 20.00
CA SER A 121 -0.72 12.06 19.42
C SER A 121 0.48 12.59 18.62
N THR A 122 1.68 12.08 18.91
CA THR A 122 3.00 12.55 18.45
C THR A 122 3.60 11.67 17.35
N GLY A 123 3.34 10.36 17.37
CA GLY A 123 3.87 9.42 16.39
C GLY A 123 3.37 7.99 16.57
N ILE A 124 4.04 7.07 15.88
CA ILE A 124 3.80 5.63 15.88
C ILE A 124 4.95 4.97 16.63
N GLN A 125 4.63 4.17 17.65
CA GLN A 125 5.57 3.33 18.38
C GLN A 125 5.22 1.86 18.13
N VAL A 126 6.22 1.00 18.23
CA VAL A 126 6.09 -0.45 18.07
C VAL A 126 6.64 -1.13 19.30
N GLU A 127 5.83 -1.97 19.92
CA GLU A 127 6.25 -2.85 21.00
C GLU A 127 6.51 -4.25 20.43
N GLU A 128 7.74 -4.75 20.61
CA GLU A 128 8.17 -6.11 20.26
C GLU A 128 8.76 -6.79 21.50
N GLY A 129 8.12 -7.84 22.00
CA GLY A 129 8.65 -8.63 23.12
C GLY A 129 8.96 -7.83 24.40
N GLY A 130 8.19 -6.77 24.66
CA GLY A 130 8.36 -5.88 25.81
C GLY A 130 9.36 -4.74 25.62
N LYS A 131 9.95 -4.59 24.42
CA LYS A 131 10.75 -3.42 24.05
C LYS A 131 9.92 -2.48 23.18
N ILE A 132 9.92 -1.20 23.53
CA ILE A 132 9.24 -0.16 22.75
C ILE A 132 10.28 0.54 21.87
N GLU A 133 10.01 0.58 20.58
CA GLU A 133 10.81 1.31 19.60
C GLU A 133 9.97 2.40 18.94
N ASN A 134 10.54 3.60 18.82
CA ASN A 134 9.90 4.70 18.12
C ASN A 134 10.03 4.51 16.61
N PHE A 135 8.92 4.13 15.97
CA PHE A 135 8.88 3.83 14.54
C PHE A 135 8.86 5.11 13.69
N GLY A 136 8.29 6.20 14.22
CA GLY A 136 8.40 7.53 13.62
C GLY A 136 7.14 8.38 13.68
N ASN A 137 7.25 9.61 13.18
CA ASN A 137 6.16 10.59 13.18
C ASN A 137 5.20 10.39 11.98
N TYR A 138 3.93 10.79 12.14
CA TYR A 138 2.91 10.83 11.08
C TYR A 138 3.33 11.64 9.83
N LYS A 139 4.24 12.61 9.94
CA LYS A 139 4.80 13.33 8.79
C LYS A 139 5.60 12.44 7.83
N LYS A 140 6.04 11.25 8.28
CA LYS A 140 6.69 10.25 7.43
C LYS A 140 5.70 9.43 6.62
N ILE A 141 4.39 9.52 6.89
CA ILE A 141 3.38 8.86 6.06
C ILE A 141 3.26 9.68 4.78
N TYR A 142 3.43 9.05 3.62
CA TYR A 142 3.23 9.72 2.32
C TYR A 142 1.85 9.43 1.72
N ARG A 143 1.22 8.31 2.09
CA ARG A 143 -0.11 7.93 1.58
C ARG A 143 -0.80 6.92 2.48
N VAL A 144 -2.12 7.00 2.55
CA VAL A 144 -2.98 6.03 3.23
C VAL A 144 -3.84 5.31 2.21
N TRP A 145 -3.93 4.00 2.34
CA TRP A 145 -4.92 3.20 1.63
C TRP A 145 -5.75 2.38 2.59
N GLU A 146 -6.93 2.00 2.12
CA GLU A 146 -7.87 1.20 2.89
C GLU A 146 -8.55 0.20 1.97
N ASP A 147 -8.76 -1.01 2.47
CA ASP A 147 -9.65 -2.00 1.88
C ASP A 147 -10.71 -2.47 2.90
N GLU A 148 -11.45 -3.52 2.58
CA GLU A 148 -12.50 -4.03 3.43
C GLU A 148 -12.03 -4.52 4.81
N LYS A 149 -10.77 -4.95 4.94
CA LYS A 149 -10.23 -5.64 6.12
C LYS A 149 -8.99 -4.98 6.73
N PHE A 150 -8.30 -4.12 5.98
CA PHE A 150 -7.00 -3.60 6.33
C PHE A 150 -6.91 -2.09 6.06
N PHE A 151 -6.13 -1.42 6.90
CA PHE A 151 -5.51 -0.13 6.59
C PHE A 151 -4.06 -0.36 6.19
N TYR A 152 -3.61 0.42 5.21
CA TYR A 152 -2.25 0.37 4.69
C TYR A 152 -1.65 1.78 4.79
N LEU A 153 -0.56 1.95 5.53
CA LEU A 153 0.15 3.21 5.63
C LEU A 153 1.49 3.09 4.89
N GLY A 154 1.66 3.89 3.85
CA GLY A 154 2.94 4.04 3.19
C GLY A 154 3.80 5.04 3.96
N MET A 155 4.93 4.58 4.48
CA MET A 155 5.93 5.39 5.16
C MET A 155 7.05 5.76 4.18
N ASN A 156 7.75 6.86 4.45
CA ASN A 156 8.99 7.21 3.74
C ASN A 156 9.99 6.04 3.85
N GLU A 157 10.86 5.87 2.85
CA GLU A 157 11.80 4.73 2.70
C GLU A 157 11.16 3.41 2.26
N ASP A 158 10.05 3.47 1.52
CA ASP A 158 9.35 2.31 0.92
C ASP A 158 8.74 1.32 1.93
N ASP A 159 8.70 1.67 3.20
CA ASP A 159 8.05 0.88 4.24
C ASP A 159 6.52 0.97 4.13
N LEU A 160 5.86 -0.17 4.35
CA LEU A 160 4.41 -0.28 4.29
C LEU A 160 3.90 -0.96 5.57
N LEU A 161 3.14 -0.22 6.36
CA LEU A 161 2.47 -0.76 7.54
C LEU A 161 1.09 -1.30 7.17
N VAL A 162 0.75 -2.48 7.68
CA VAL A 162 -0.52 -3.16 7.40
C VAL A 162 -1.24 -3.41 8.72
N PHE A 163 -2.41 -2.81 8.88
CA PHE A 163 -3.22 -2.89 10.10
C PHE A 163 -4.54 -3.60 9.82
N PRO A 164 -4.76 -4.81 10.36
CA PRO A 164 -6.05 -5.47 10.29
C PRO A 164 -7.08 -4.70 11.12
N LYS A 165 -8.23 -4.37 10.53
CA LYS A 165 -9.35 -3.67 11.20
C LYS A 165 -9.93 -4.45 12.37
N GLU A 166 -9.82 -5.78 12.30
CA GLU A 166 -10.28 -6.72 13.33
C GLU A 166 -9.38 -6.78 14.57
N ASN A 167 -8.14 -6.26 14.48
CA ASN A 167 -7.14 -6.35 15.56
C ASN A 167 -6.90 -5.03 16.29
N PHE A 168 -7.87 -4.11 16.25
CA PHE A 168 -7.83 -2.90 17.06
C PHE A 168 -8.26 -3.25 18.49
N GLU A 169 -7.34 -3.12 19.44
CA GLU A 169 -7.63 -3.34 20.86
C GLU A 169 -8.25 -2.10 21.50
N THR A 170 -7.78 -0.93 21.06
CA THR A 170 -8.22 0.37 21.56
C THR A 170 -8.47 1.32 20.40
N GLY A 171 -9.56 2.08 20.50
CA GLY A 171 -10.01 3.03 19.48
C GLY A 171 -10.87 2.37 18.40
N ASP A 172 -11.84 3.14 17.88
CA ASP A 172 -12.76 2.64 16.86
C ASP A 172 -12.09 2.62 15.46
N PRO A 173 -12.01 1.46 14.78
CA PRO A 173 -11.50 1.38 13.41
C PRO A 173 -12.21 2.32 12.42
N GLY A 174 -13.51 2.61 12.64
CA GLY A 174 -14.27 3.52 11.77
C GLY A 174 -13.71 4.94 11.76
N THR A 175 -13.29 5.44 12.92
CA THR A 175 -12.66 6.77 13.07
C THR A 175 -11.16 6.80 12.80
N PHE A 176 -10.51 5.64 12.67
CA PHE A 176 -9.06 5.56 12.52
C PHE A 176 -8.54 6.26 11.26
N ARG A 177 -9.26 6.10 10.14
CA ARG A 177 -8.91 6.78 8.88
C ARG A 177 -8.80 8.28 9.09
N ASP A 178 -9.85 8.88 9.66
CA ASP A 178 -9.94 10.34 9.79
C ASP A 178 -8.87 10.85 10.76
N PHE A 179 -8.56 10.08 11.80
CA PHE A 179 -7.43 10.37 12.70
C PHE A 179 -6.08 10.40 11.97
N ILE A 180 -5.77 9.38 11.15
CA ILE A 180 -4.50 9.36 10.43
C ILE A 180 -4.43 10.47 9.40
N LEU A 181 -5.51 10.74 8.67
CA LEU A 181 -5.55 11.81 7.66
C LEU A 181 -5.39 13.20 8.31
N ASP A 182 -6.01 13.44 9.46
CA ASP A 182 -5.83 14.69 10.22
C ASP A 182 -4.35 14.89 10.62
N LYS A 183 -3.69 13.83 11.09
CA LYS A 183 -2.29 13.89 11.55
C LYS A 183 -1.25 13.96 10.43
N SER A 184 -1.47 13.22 9.36
CA SER A 184 -0.50 13.09 8.25
C SER A 184 -0.72 14.10 7.13
N ARG A 185 -1.95 14.63 6.97
CA ARG A 185 -2.35 15.54 5.89
C ARG A 185 -2.07 15.00 4.48
N VAL A 186 -2.14 13.68 4.31
CA VAL A 186 -1.89 13.02 3.01
C VAL A 186 -3.17 12.56 2.33
N ASP A 187 -3.02 12.19 1.06
CA ASP A 187 -4.12 11.64 0.28
C ASP A 187 -4.55 10.25 0.78
N PHE A 188 -5.86 10.04 0.71
CA PHE A 188 -6.51 8.77 0.95
C PHE A 188 -6.85 8.07 -0.37
N ARG A 189 -6.71 6.74 -0.41
CA ARG A 189 -7.21 5.94 -1.53
C ARG A 189 -7.87 4.64 -1.08
N TRP A 190 -9.16 4.51 -1.40
CA TRP A 190 -9.88 3.24 -1.29
C TRP A 190 -9.43 2.26 -2.38
N VAL A 191 -8.95 1.08 -1.99
CA VAL A 191 -8.47 0.03 -2.91
C VAL A 191 -9.11 -1.32 -2.57
N PRO A 192 -10.35 -1.54 -3.01
CA PRO A 192 -11.09 -2.75 -2.65
C PRO A 192 -10.36 -4.01 -3.12
N THR A 193 -10.55 -5.07 -2.36
CA THR A 193 -10.02 -6.40 -2.69
C THR A 193 -11.10 -7.35 -3.17
N ARG A 194 -12.37 -7.10 -2.79
CA ARG A 194 -13.48 -7.94 -3.23
C ARG A 194 -13.87 -7.64 -4.69
N PRO A 195 -14.13 -8.67 -5.53
CA PRO A 195 -14.41 -8.49 -6.96
C PRO A 195 -15.59 -7.54 -7.23
N ASP A 196 -16.66 -7.66 -6.46
CA ASP A 196 -17.86 -6.81 -6.56
C ASP A 196 -17.53 -5.34 -6.25
N ASN A 197 -16.75 -5.08 -5.21
CA ASN A 197 -16.32 -3.73 -4.84
C ASN A 197 -15.32 -3.15 -5.84
N ILE A 198 -14.46 -3.97 -6.44
CA ILE A 198 -13.55 -3.56 -7.51
C ILE A 198 -14.34 -3.06 -8.72
N ILE A 199 -15.38 -3.79 -9.12
CA ILE A 199 -16.25 -3.40 -10.24
C ILE A 199 -16.99 -2.11 -9.90
N LYS A 200 -17.61 -2.01 -8.72
CA LYS A 200 -18.30 -0.78 -8.26
C LYS A 200 -17.37 0.44 -8.27
N ASN A 201 -16.15 0.30 -7.75
CA ASN A 201 -15.18 1.38 -7.73
C ASN A 201 -14.74 1.80 -9.14
N ARG A 202 -14.55 0.84 -10.06
CA ARG A 202 -14.24 1.16 -11.46
C ARG A 202 -15.38 1.91 -12.15
N ILE A 203 -16.63 1.48 -11.94
CA ILE A 203 -17.80 2.17 -12.50
C ILE A 203 -17.90 3.59 -11.93
N ALA A 204 -17.70 3.76 -10.63
CA ALA A 204 -17.70 5.07 -9.99
C ALA A 204 -16.61 5.98 -10.57
N GLN A 205 -15.38 5.48 -10.75
CA GLN A 205 -14.29 6.23 -11.36
C GLN A 205 -14.57 6.61 -12.82
N MET A 206 -15.15 5.71 -13.61
CA MET A 206 -15.54 6.01 -14.99
C MET A 206 -16.61 7.11 -15.04
N ARG A 207 -17.63 7.04 -14.18
CA ARG A 207 -18.68 8.07 -14.09
C ARG A 207 -18.12 9.43 -13.70
N TRP A 208 -17.19 9.46 -12.74
CA TRP A 208 -16.55 10.71 -12.31
C TRP A 208 -15.67 11.31 -13.42
N ASN A 209 -14.92 10.48 -14.14
CA ASN A 209 -14.12 10.93 -15.28
C ASN A 209 -14.99 11.46 -16.42
N MET A 210 -16.09 10.77 -16.77
CA MET A 210 -17.03 11.24 -17.80
C MET A 210 -17.66 12.58 -17.40
N ALA A 211 -18.12 12.73 -16.16
CA ALA A 211 -18.66 13.99 -15.66
C ALA A 211 -17.64 15.13 -15.74
N LYS A 212 -16.37 14.86 -15.42
CA LYS A 212 -15.29 15.83 -15.53
C LYS A 212 -14.99 16.21 -16.98
N GLU A 213 -14.99 15.24 -17.90
CA GLU A 213 -14.82 15.48 -19.33
C GLU A 213 -15.97 16.32 -19.91
N ASP A 214 -17.21 16.04 -19.50
CA ASP A 214 -18.40 16.81 -19.87
C ASP A 214 -18.32 18.26 -19.37
N GLU A 215 -17.94 18.46 -18.10
CA GLU A 215 -17.72 19.79 -17.51
C GLU A 215 -16.63 20.58 -18.27
N GLU A 216 -15.48 19.94 -18.52
CA GLU A 216 -14.39 20.54 -19.29
C GLU A 216 -14.81 20.88 -20.74
N GLU A 217 -15.63 20.06 -21.38
CA GLU A 217 -16.21 20.35 -22.69
C GLU A 217 -17.16 21.54 -22.66
N THR A 218 -18.07 21.61 -21.69
CA THR A 218 -18.98 22.74 -21.52
C THR A 218 -18.22 24.04 -21.27
N GLU A 219 -17.21 24.05 -20.41
CA GLU A 219 -16.37 25.22 -20.18
C GLU A 219 -15.64 25.66 -21.46
N LYS A 220 -15.11 24.72 -22.25
CA LYS A 220 -14.44 25.01 -23.53
C LYS A 220 -15.42 25.61 -24.53
N LYS A 221 -16.67 25.12 -24.59
CA LYS A 221 -17.74 25.65 -25.47
C LYS A 221 -18.14 27.07 -25.04
N GLU A 222 -18.35 27.31 -23.75
CA GLU A 222 -18.66 28.65 -23.23
C GLU A 222 -17.54 29.67 -23.47
N LYS A 223 -16.27 29.27 -23.24
CA LYS A 223 -15.11 30.13 -23.48
C LYS A 223 -15.00 30.50 -24.97
N LYS A 224 -15.34 29.59 -25.88
CA LYS A 224 -15.40 29.85 -27.33
C LYS A 224 -16.53 30.81 -27.71
N GLU A 225 -17.72 30.68 -27.14
CA GLU A 225 -18.83 31.62 -27.37
C GLU A 225 -18.55 33.02 -26.82
N LYS A 226 -18.01 33.11 -25.60
CA LYS A 226 -17.63 34.39 -24.98
C LYS A 226 -16.56 35.13 -25.80
N LYS A 227 -15.62 34.39 -26.42
CA LYS A 227 -14.64 34.98 -27.36
C LYS A 227 -15.28 35.45 -28.66
N LYS A 228 -16.24 34.71 -29.24
CA LYS A 228 -16.97 35.16 -30.44
C LYS A 228 -17.78 36.43 -30.20
N LYS A 229 -18.40 36.59 -29.02
CA LYS A 229 -19.19 37.79 -28.67
C LYS A 229 -18.35 39.05 -28.37
N LYS A 230 -17.07 38.91 -28.03
CA LYS A 230 -16.15 40.03 -27.75
C LYS A 230 -15.32 40.50 -28.96
N GLY A 231 -15.40 39.80 -30.09
CA GLY A 231 -14.64 40.09 -31.31
C GLY A 231 -15.44 40.77 -32.42
N ILE A 232 -16.58 41.39 -32.08
CA ILE A 232 -17.40 42.24 -32.97
C ILE A 232 -17.27 43.67 -32.46
#